data_AF-A0A6G0GH14-F1
#
_entry.id   AF-A0A6G0GH14-F1
#
_cell.length_a   1.000
_cell.length_b   1.000
_cell.length_c   1.000
_cell.angle_alpha   90.00
_cell.angle_beta   90.00
_cell.angle_gamma   90.00
#
_symmetry.space_group_name_H-M   'P 1'
#
loop_
_entity.id
_entity.type
_entity.pdbx_description
1 polymer ?
#
loop_
_entity_poly.entity_id
_entity_poly.type
_entity_poly.pdbx_seq_one_letter_code
_entity_poly.pdbx_strand_id
1 'polypeptide(L)'
;MAKKREIFKVNEDALKDMMASESISCAKPETGSIENLPSRESENEVQEVEKREQKKLRKAVHTDPNMDERLDLYRTQFLERKKTVQKRQTYISYEIYQRLARALPIFNADMTIPAFLDNVLTHHLDTYSEELDELFRRNTQKSF
;
A
#
# COMPACT_ATOMS: atom_id res chain seq x y z
N MET A 1 3.64 34.49 31.02
CA MET A 1 4.97 33.88 31.23
C MET A 1 5.34 33.10 29.96
N ALA A 2 6.25 33.61 29.12
CA ALA A 2 6.66 32.91 27.90
C ALA A 2 7.90 32.04 28.21
N LYS A 3 7.79 30.72 27.99
CA LYS A 3 8.87 29.76 28.25
C LYS A 3 9.94 29.90 27.15
N LYS A 4 11.15 30.33 27.53
CA LYS A 4 12.29 30.50 26.62
C LYS A 4 12.70 29.13 26.06
N ARG A 5 12.67 28.97 24.74
CA ARG A 5 13.15 27.76 24.06
C ARG A 5 14.67 27.83 23.97
N GLU A 6 15.34 26.77 24.40
CA GLU A 6 16.79 26.63 24.34
C GLU A 6 17.18 26.22 22.91
N ILE A 7 18.07 27.00 22.29
CA ILE A 7 18.54 26.74 20.93
C ILE A 7 19.80 25.90 21.06
N PHE A 8 19.71 24.62 20.69
CA PHE A 8 20.86 23.72 20.64
C PHE A 8 21.63 23.92 19.33
N LYS A 9 22.95 24.07 19.45
CA LYS A 9 23.84 24.16 18.28
C LYS A 9 24.15 22.74 17.82
N VAL A 10 23.58 22.34 16.70
CA VAL A 10 23.80 21.03 16.08
C VAL A 10 25.03 21.10 15.17
N ASN A 11 25.90 20.09 15.23
CA ASN A 11 26.99 19.93 14.28
C ASN A 11 26.48 19.15 13.05
N GLU A 12 26.31 19.86 11.94
CA GLU A 12 25.75 19.29 10.70
C GLU A 12 26.66 18.24 10.06
N ASP A 13 27.98 18.37 10.20
CA ASP A 13 28.94 17.48 9.55
C ASP A 13 28.94 16.10 10.22
N ALA A 14 28.90 16.07 11.55
CA ALA A 14 28.76 14.82 12.31
C ALA A 14 27.44 14.09 12.01
N LEU A 15 26.36 14.84 11.79
CA LEU A 15 25.05 14.26 11.48
C LEU A 15 25.01 13.68 10.05
N LYS A 16 25.69 14.32 9.10
CA LYS A 16 25.85 13.81 7.72
C LYS A 16 26.69 12.55 7.68
N ASP A 17 27.78 12.51 8.44
CA ASP A 17 28.66 11.34 8.50
C ASP A 17 27.91 10.10 9.04
N MET A 18 27.11 10.28 10.10
CA MET A 18 26.28 9.23 10.67
C MET A 18 25.18 8.73 9.70
N MET A 19 24.65 9.58 8.83
CA MET A 19 23.71 9.16 7.77
C MET A 19 24.40 8.49 6.59
N ALA A 20 25.63 8.88 6.29
CA ALA A 20 26.44 8.32 5.21
C ALA A 20 27.05 6.96 5.58
N SER A 21 27.24 6.69 6.88
CA SER A 21 27.60 5.35 7.34
C SER A 21 26.38 4.42 7.17
N GLU A 22 26.41 3.57 6.14
CA GLU A 22 25.45 2.48 5.94
C GLU A 22 25.53 1.47 7.09
N SER A 23 24.84 1.75 8.20
CA SER A 23 24.66 0.82 9.32
C SER A 23 23.45 1.22 10.18
N ILE A 24 22.25 1.16 9.59
CA ILE A 24 21.00 1.03 10.35
C ILE A 24 20.50 -0.41 10.27
N SER A 25 21.25 -1.32 10.91
CA SER A 25 20.64 -2.51 11.51
C SER A 25 20.07 -2.07 12.86
N CYS A 26 18.74 -2.00 12.95
CA CYS A 26 18.07 -1.78 14.22
C CYS A 26 18.14 -3.09 15.03
N ALA A 27 19.29 -3.34 15.65
CA ALA A 27 19.48 -4.34 16.69
C ALA A 27 20.20 -3.66 17.86
N LYS A 28 19.68 -3.88 19.06
CA LYS A 28 20.16 -3.33 20.34
C LYS A 28 21.64 -3.67 20.58
N PRO A 29 22.37 -2.86 21.39
CA PRO A 29 23.80 -3.01 21.55
C PRO A 29 24.13 -4.06 22.61
N GLU A 30 25.00 -5.01 22.27
CA GLU A 30 25.86 -5.69 23.23
C GLU A 30 27.23 -5.85 22.56
N THR A 31 28.13 -4.95 22.96
CA THR A 31 29.54 -5.20 23.31
C THR A 31 30.35 -6.21 22.48
N GLY A 32 31.43 -5.73 21.84
CA GLY A 32 32.66 -6.52 21.65
C GLY A 32 33.26 -6.53 20.25
N SER A 33 34.46 -5.94 20.14
CA SER A 33 35.39 -5.97 19.00
C SER A 33 35.67 -7.39 18.48
N ILE A 34 35.96 -7.51 17.17
CA ILE A 34 37.28 -7.93 16.65
C ILE A 34 37.31 -7.85 15.11
N GLU A 35 38.47 -7.42 14.63
CA GLU A 35 38.97 -7.25 13.26
C GLU A 35 38.82 -8.45 12.29
N ASN A 36 39.01 -8.08 11.02
CA ASN A 36 39.57 -8.85 9.87
C ASN A 36 38.62 -9.33 8.76
N LEU A 37 38.68 -8.57 7.65
CA LEU A 37 38.62 -9.05 6.26
C LEU A 37 39.74 -10.11 6.01
N PRO A 38 39.70 -11.02 5.00
CA PRO A 38 39.31 -10.71 3.61
C PRO A 38 38.63 -11.81 2.75
N SER A 39 38.07 -11.34 1.63
CA SER A 39 38.00 -11.91 0.26
C SER A 39 37.92 -13.42 0.01
N ARG A 40 36.92 -13.84 -0.78
CA ARG A 40 37.03 -14.35 -2.18
C ARG A 40 35.90 -15.33 -2.55
N GLU A 41 35.31 -15.07 -3.71
CA GLU A 41 35.01 -15.99 -4.83
C GLU A 41 34.57 -17.44 -4.50
N SER A 42 33.33 -17.82 -4.88
CA SER A 42 32.98 -18.98 -5.74
C SER A 42 31.48 -19.32 -5.64
N GLU A 43 30.78 -19.31 -6.78
CA GLU A 43 30.20 -20.50 -7.45
C GLU A 43 28.86 -20.96 -6.82
N ASN A 44 27.72 -20.54 -7.35
CA ASN A 44 26.97 -21.24 -8.41
C ASN A 44 26.89 -22.76 -8.21
N GLU A 45 26.12 -23.25 -7.23
CA GLU A 45 25.61 -24.63 -7.30
C GLU A 45 24.40 -24.94 -6.39
N VAL A 46 23.30 -24.17 -6.44
CA VAL A 46 21.98 -24.71 -6.01
C VAL A 46 20.83 -24.05 -6.80
N GLN A 47 20.87 -24.11 -8.13
CA GLN A 47 19.76 -23.72 -8.99
C GLN A 47 19.37 -24.87 -9.94
N GLU A 48 19.15 -26.09 -9.42
CA GLU A 48 18.79 -27.19 -10.32
C GLU A 48 17.90 -28.29 -9.70
N VAL A 49 16.92 -27.93 -8.87
CA VAL A 49 15.85 -28.90 -8.50
C VAL A 49 14.43 -28.32 -8.57
N GLU A 50 14.24 -27.00 -8.51
CA GLU A 50 12.88 -26.41 -8.52
C GLU A 50 12.40 -25.96 -9.93
N LYS A 51 12.86 -26.62 -11.01
CA LYS A 51 12.46 -26.25 -12.38
C LYS A 51 11.68 -27.33 -13.13
N ARG A 52 11.26 -28.42 -12.47
CA ARG A 52 10.54 -29.53 -13.12
C ARG A 52 9.07 -29.71 -12.75
N GLU A 53 8.52 -29.03 -11.73
CA GLU A 53 7.12 -29.26 -11.32
C GLU A 53 6.11 -28.13 -11.62
N GLN A 54 6.53 -26.98 -12.16
CA GLN A 54 5.59 -25.89 -12.53
C GLN A 54 5.08 -25.92 -13.97
N LYS A 55 5.32 -27.01 -14.73
CA LYS A 55 4.96 -27.07 -16.16
C LYS A 55 3.65 -27.80 -16.49
N LYS A 56 2.74 -28.01 -15.53
CA LYS A 56 1.48 -28.71 -15.84
C LYS A 56 0.28 -28.26 -15.02
N LEU A 57 -0.06 -26.97 -15.10
CA LEU A 57 -1.43 -26.49 -14.87
C LEU A 57 -1.66 -25.13 -15.52
N ARG A 58 -1.28 -24.99 -16.81
CA ARG A 58 -1.94 -24.01 -17.68
C ARG A 58 -3.31 -24.57 -18.02
N LYS A 59 -4.26 -24.43 -17.09
CA LYS A 59 -5.68 -24.58 -17.40
C LYS A 59 -6.01 -23.56 -18.47
N ALA A 60 -6.66 -24.04 -19.54
CA ALA A 60 -7.15 -23.23 -20.63
C ALA A 60 -7.87 -22.00 -20.08
N VAL A 61 -7.32 -20.82 -20.38
CA VAL A 61 -7.99 -19.55 -20.16
C VAL A 61 -9.11 -19.50 -21.18
N HIS A 62 -10.33 -19.82 -20.74
CA HIS A 62 -11.51 -19.32 -21.43
C HIS A 62 -11.49 -17.80 -21.25
N THR A 63 -10.92 -17.08 -22.21
CA THR A 63 -11.05 -15.63 -22.28
C THR A 63 -12.52 -15.37 -22.57
N ASP A 64 -13.26 -14.89 -21.56
CA ASP A 64 -14.60 -14.34 -21.76
C ASP A 64 -14.49 -13.27 -22.87
N PRO A 65 -15.26 -13.38 -23.96
CA PRO A 65 -15.13 -12.48 -25.11
C PRO A 65 -15.38 -11.02 -24.77
N ASN A 66 -15.93 -10.71 -23.58
CA ASN A 66 -16.13 -9.36 -23.08
C ASN A 66 -15.25 -9.02 -21.85
N MET A 67 -14.06 -9.59 -21.72
CA MET A 67 -13.18 -9.21 -20.61
C MET A 67 -12.63 -7.79 -20.76
N ASP A 68 -12.30 -7.37 -21.99
CA ASP A 68 -11.66 -6.08 -22.21
C ASP A 68 -12.60 -4.91 -21.91
N GLU A 69 -13.86 -4.93 -22.37
CA GLU A 69 -14.81 -3.84 -22.07
C GLU A 69 -15.12 -3.79 -20.56
N ARG A 70 -15.21 -4.95 -19.91
CA ARG A 70 -15.40 -5.01 -18.44
C ARG A 70 -14.21 -4.43 -17.68
N LEU A 71 -12.98 -4.68 -18.14
CA LEU A 71 -11.78 -4.10 -17.55
C LEU A 71 -11.73 -2.59 -17.76
N ASP A 72 -12.14 -2.11 -18.93
CA ASP A 72 -12.18 -0.67 -19.22
C ASP A 72 -13.26 0.04 -18.40
N LEU A 73 -14.43 -0.57 -18.23
CA LEU A 73 -15.45 -0.06 -17.31
C LEU A 73 -14.92 -0.01 -15.87
N TYR A 74 -14.22 -1.05 -15.41
CA TYR A 74 -13.62 -1.04 -14.08
C TYR A 74 -12.57 0.06 -13.92
N ARG A 75 -11.71 0.26 -14.92
CA ARG A 75 -10.68 1.30 -14.91
C ARG A 75 -11.28 2.69 -14.82
N THR A 76 -12.24 2.98 -15.69
CA THR A 76 -12.92 4.28 -15.73
C THR A 76 -13.68 4.56 -14.45
N GLN A 77 -14.36 3.55 -13.90
CA GLN A 77 -15.18 3.72 -12.70
C GLN A 77 -14.36 3.84 -11.40
N PHE A 78 -13.28 3.06 -11.24
CA PHE A 78 -12.58 2.95 -9.95
C PHE A 78 -11.11 3.39 -9.96
N LEU A 79 -10.43 3.37 -11.12
CA LEU A 79 -9.00 3.65 -11.22
C LEU A 79 -8.68 5.05 -11.78
N GLU A 80 -9.69 5.86 -12.08
CA GLU A 80 -9.51 7.27 -12.43
C GLU A 80 -9.33 8.15 -11.19
N ARG A 81 -8.26 8.95 -11.18
CA ARG A 81 -7.97 9.87 -10.08
C ARG A 81 -8.82 11.14 -10.22
N LYS A 82 -9.92 11.22 -9.46
CA LYS A 82 -10.74 12.44 -9.33
C LYS A 82 -10.06 13.47 -8.43
N LYS A 83 -10.17 14.76 -8.79
CA LYS A 83 -9.67 15.86 -7.95
C LYS A 83 -10.70 16.16 -6.86
N THR A 84 -10.42 15.76 -5.62
CA THR A 84 -11.26 16.09 -4.47
C THR A 84 -10.57 17.09 -3.55
N VAL A 85 -11.31 18.14 -3.16
CA VAL A 85 -10.77 19.33 -2.47
C VAL A 85 -10.83 19.20 -0.94
N GLN A 86 -11.78 18.42 -0.42
CA GLN A 86 -11.96 18.22 1.02
C GLN A 86 -12.01 16.73 1.37
N LYS A 87 -11.21 16.33 2.37
CA LYS A 87 -11.10 14.93 2.81
C LYS A 87 -11.17 14.84 4.32
N ARG A 88 -11.74 13.75 4.83
CA ARG A 88 -11.70 13.37 6.24
C ARG A 88 -10.93 12.06 6.36
N GLN A 89 -10.15 11.92 7.43
CA GLN A 89 -9.42 10.69 7.72
C GLN A 89 -10.36 9.67 8.36
N THR A 90 -10.35 8.44 7.85
CA THR A 90 -11.13 7.32 8.36
C THR A 90 -10.24 6.08 8.47
N TYR A 91 -10.49 5.25 9.48
CA TYR A 91 -9.78 3.99 9.65
C TYR A 91 -10.39 2.90 8.77
N ILE A 92 -9.54 2.08 8.18
CA ILE A 92 -9.92 0.82 7.52
C ILE A 92 -9.16 -0.33 8.17
N SER A 93 -9.63 -1.56 8.01
CA SER A 93 -8.93 -2.71 8.57
C SER A 93 -7.52 -2.84 7.98
N TYR A 94 -6.58 -3.29 8.82
CA TYR A 94 -5.19 -3.50 8.43
C TYR A 94 -5.07 -4.46 7.22
N GLU A 95 -5.88 -5.51 7.21
CA GLU A 95 -5.90 -6.51 6.14
C GLU A 95 -6.33 -5.92 4.80
N ILE A 96 -7.38 -5.08 4.79
CA ILE A 96 -7.82 -4.39 3.57
C ILE A 96 -6.74 -3.44 3.09
N TYR A 97 -6.17 -2.64 4.01
CA TYR A 97 -5.09 -1.71 3.67
C TYR A 97 -3.92 -2.44 3.02
N GLN A 98 -3.45 -3.55 3.61
CA GLN A 98 -2.35 -4.34 3.08
C GLN A 98 -2.64 -4.92 1.69
N ARG A 99 -3.85 -5.42 1.47
CA ARG A 99 -4.27 -5.92 0.14
C ARG A 99 -4.23 -4.82 -0.90
N LEU A 100 -4.77 -3.64 -0.59
CA LEU A 100 -4.79 -2.49 -1.51
C LEU A 100 -3.38 -1.94 -1.75
N ALA A 101 -2.55 -1.83 -0.72
CA ALA A 101 -1.17 -1.33 -0.83
C ALA A 101 -0.31 -2.20 -1.76
N ARG A 102 -0.55 -3.51 -1.79
CA ARG A 102 0.16 -4.44 -2.68
C ARG A 102 -0.40 -4.44 -4.10
N ALA A 103 -1.72 -4.33 -4.25
CA ALA A 103 -2.38 -4.50 -5.54
C ALA A 103 -2.48 -3.21 -6.37
N LEU A 104 -2.83 -2.08 -5.77
CA LEU A 104 -3.07 -0.82 -6.50
C LEU A 104 -1.89 -0.34 -7.35
N PRO A 105 -0.62 -0.38 -6.86
CA PRO A 105 0.51 0.04 -7.68
C PRO A 105 0.71 -0.80 -8.94
N ILE A 106 0.21 -2.04 -8.96
CA ILE A 106 0.26 -2.94 -10.12
C ILE A 106 -0.76 -2.51 -11.18
N PHE A 107 -1.91 -2.00 -10.76
CA PHE A 107 -2.99 -1.60 -11.66
C PHE A 107 -2.80 -0.17 -12.19
N ASN A 108 -2.39 0.76 -11.33
CA ASN A 108 -2.16 2.16 -11.65
C ASN A 108 -1.23 2.79 -10.60
N ALA A 109 -0.01 3.16 -11.01
CA ALA A 109 1.01 3.74 -10.12
C ALA A 109 0.60 5.09 -9.52
N ASP A 110 -0.26 5.84 -10.22
CA ASP A 110 -0.81 7.10 -9.73
C ASP A 110 -2.08 6.88 -8.89
N MET A 111 -2.54 5.66 -8.66
CA MET A 111 -3.70 5.47 -7.78
C MET A 111 -3.27 5.37 -6.32
N THR A 112 -3.86 6.20 -5.46
CA THR A 112 -3.64 6.11 -4.00
C THR A 112 -4.79 5.36 -3.35
N ILE A 113 -4.51 4.67 -2.24
CA ILE A 113 -5.55 3.96 -1.48
C ILE A 113 -6.73 4.88 -1.13
N PRO A 114 -6.53 6.11 -0.61
CA PRO A 114 -7.66 6.99 -0.31
C PRO A 114 -8.47 7.37 -1.55
N ALA A 115 -7.84 7.63 -2.68
CA ALA A 115 -8.56 7.99 -3.91
C ALA A 115 -9.34 6.80 -4.49
N PHE A 116 -8.77 5.59 -4.45
CA PHE A 116 -9.48 4.38 -4.85
C PHE A 116 -10.71 4.13 -3.97
N LEU A 117 -10.54 4.25 -2.65
CA LEU A 117 -11.65 4.11 -1.70
C LEU A 117 -12.72 5.18 -1.92
N ASP A 118 -12.34 6.43 -2.22
CA ASP A 118 -13.27 7.50 -2.55
C ASP A 118 -14.14 7.13 -3.76
N ASN A 119 -13.55 6.57 -4.81
CA ASN A 119 -14.29 6.08 -5.97
C ASN A 119 -15.23 4.91 -5.63
N VAL A 120 -14.74 3.91 -4.89
CA VAL A 120 -15.54 2.74 -4.48
C VAL A 120 -16.73 3.16 -3.62
N LEU A 121 -16.50 4.05 -2.65
CA LEU A 121 -17.54 4.54 -1.74
C LEU A 121 -18.55 5.42 -2.49
N THR A 122 -18.08 6.32 -3.36
CA THR A 122 -18.97 7.14 -4.20
C THR A 122 -19.88 6.24 -5.04
N HIS A 123 -19.31 5.29 -5.76
CA HIS A 123 -20.08 4.35 -6.56
C HIS A 123 -21.08 3.54 -5.73
N HIS A 124 -20.68 3.08 -4.54
CA HIS A 124 -21.56 2.33 -3.65
C HIS A 124 -22.76 3.18 -3.19
N LEU A 125 -22.51 4.44 -2.81
CA LEU A 125 -23.57 5.36 -2.42
C LEU A 125 -24.53 5.67 -3.59
N ASP A 126 -23.99 5.85 -4.80
CA ASP A 126 -24.80 6.11 -5.99
C ASP A 126 -25.62 4.87 -6.41
N THR A 127 -25.01 3.67 -6.35
CA THR A 127 -25.66 2.42 -6.77
C THR A 127 -26.83 2.03 -5.87
N TYR A 128 -26.69 2.30 -4.57
CA TYR A 128 -27.65 1.86 -3.54
C TYR A 128 -28.39 3.04 -2.89
N SER A 129 -28.49 4.18 -3.58
CA SER A 129 -29.10 5.39 -3.02
C SER A 129 -30.54 5.16 -2.59
N GLU A 130 -31.33 4.43 -3.39
CA GLU A 130 -32.74 4.16 -3.11
C GLU A 130 -32.94 3.30 -1.86
N GLU A 131 -32.14 2.24 -1.71
CA GLU A 131 -32.18 1.37 -0.53
C GLU A 131 -31.71 2.10 0.73
N LEU A 132 -30.66 2.91 0.61
CA LEU A 132 -30.17 3.75 1.71
C LEU A 132 -31.26 4.74 2.16
N ASP A 133 -31.90 5.42 1.22
CA ASP A 133 -32.99 6.36 1.49
C ASP A 133 -34.18 5.67 2.18
N GLU A 134 -34.55 4.47 1.74
CA GLU A 134 -35.62 3.70 2.37
C GLU A 134 -35.25 3.27 3.80
N LEU A 135 -34.00 2.85 4.04
CA LEU A 135 -33.51 2.54 5.39
C LEU A 135 -33.55 3.79 6.29
N PHE A 136 -33.15 4.96 5.79
CA PHE A 136 -33.24 6.22 6.53
C PHE A 136 -34.70 6.58 6.90
N ARG A 137 -35.63 6.48 5.95
CA ARG A 137 -37.07 6.72 6.21
C ARG A 137 -37.63 5.80 7.29
N ARG A 138 -37.34 4.50 7.21
CA ARG A 138 -37.86 3.53 8.19
C ARG A 138 -37.27 3.74 9.58
N ASN A 139 -35.99 4.09 9.68
CA ASN A 139 -35.33 4.27 10.97
C ASN A 139 -35.73 5.58 11.65
N THR A 140 -36.05 6.62 10.88
CA THR A 140 -36.55 7.89 11.43
C THR A 140 -38.01 7.80 11.87
N GLN A 141 -38.85 7.02 11.16
CA GLN A 141 -40.26 6.81 11.52
C GLN A 141 -40.48 5.88 12.72
N LYS A 142 -39.52 5.01 13.04
CA LYS A 142 -39.58 4.09 14.20
C LYS A 142 -39.29 4.75 15.56
N SER A 143 -39.07 6.07 15.59
CA SER A 143 -38.88 6.84 16.83
C SER A 143 -40.21 7.42 17.33
N PHE A 144 -41.11 6.58 17.85
CA PHE A 144 -42.26 6.98 18.67
C PHE A 144 -42.59 5.92 19.71
#